data_AF-H1L1R7-F1
#
_entry.id   AF-H1L1R7-F1
#
_cell.length_a   1.000
_cell.length_b   1.000
_cell.length_c   1.000
_cell.angle_alpha   90.00
_cell.angle_beta   90.00
_cell.angle_gamma   90.00
#
_symmetry.space_group_name_H-M   'P 1'
#
loop_
_entity.id
_entity.type
_entity.pdbx_description
1 polymer ?
#
loop_
_entity_poly.entity_id
_entity_poly.type
_entity_poly.pdbx_seq_one_letter_code
_entity_poly.pdbx_strand_id
1 'polypeptide(L)' 'MRKKIDEPERLKRFIENKHIKSEEFRALVLLLVDKYKDVDEVSKITGVPSNTIYNWINEWNEKRKFFNAK' A
#
# COMPACT_ATOMS: atom_id res chain seq x y z
N MET A 1 -17.30 -15.61 14.30
CA MET A 1 -17.58 -15.95 12.89
C MET A 1 -16.77 -15.02 12.00
N ARG A 2 -15.87 -15.53 11.14
CA ARG A 2 -15.14 -14.67 10.19
C ARG A 2 -16.10 -14.30 9.06
N LYS A 3 -16.38 -12.99 8.90
CA LYS A 3 -17.17 -12.49 7.76
C LYS A 3 -16.35 -12.66 6.48
N LYS A 4 -17.00 -13.04 5.39
CA LYS A 4 -16.40 -13.13 4.05
C LYS A 4 -16.82 -11.92 3.24
N ILE A 5 -16.05 -11.61 2.20
CA ILE A 5 -16.44 -10.64 1.19
C ILE A 5 -17.24 -11.40 0.14
N ASP A 6 -18.48 -10.99 -0.07
CA ASP A 6 -19.41 -11.71 -0.96
C ASP A 6 -19.01 -11.57 -2.44
N GLU A 7 -18.38 -10.45 -2.81
CA GLU A 7 -17.94 -10.15 -4.19
C GLU A 7 -16.45 -9.72 -4.26
N PRO A 8 -15.49 -10.65 -4.11
CA PRO A 8 -14.06 -10.33 -4.10
C PRO A 8 -13.58 -9.72 -5.43
N GLU A 9 -14.15 -10.12 -6.56
CA GLU A 9 -13.78 -9.59 -7.87
C GLU A 9 -14.18 -8.12 -8.07
N ARG A 10 -15.31 -7.70 -7.46
CA ARG A 10 -15.73 -6.29 -7.49
C ARG A 10 -14.74 -5.43 -6.71
N LEU A 11 -14.28 -5.92 -5.56
CA LEU A 11 -13.26 -5.24 -4.75
C LEU A 11 -11.94 -5.11 -5.53
N LYS A 12 -11.49 -6.18 -6.18
CA LYS A 12 -10.27 -6.16 -7.00
C LYS A 12 -10.34 -5.09 -8.09
N ARG A 13 -11.43 -5.07 -8.88
CA ARG A 13 -11.65 -4.04 -9.91
C ARG A 13 -11.71 -2.63 -9.34
N PHE A 14 -12.29 -2.45 -8.15
CA PHE A 14 -12.35 -1.14 -7.49
C PHE A 14 -10.96 -0.62 -7.13
N ILE A 15 -10.09 -1.49 -6.60
CA ILE A 15 -8.70 -1.15 -6.26
C ILE A 15 -7.92 -0.78 -7.52
N GLU A 16 -8.04 -1.59 -8.59
CA GLU A 16 -7.34 -1.36 -9.86
C GLU A 16 -7.73 -0.03 -10.53
N ASN A 17 -8.99 0.41 -10.37
CA ASN A 17 -9.50 1.65 -10.98
C ASN A 17 -9.28 2.92 -10.13
N LYS A 18 -9.06 2.79 -8.82
CA LYS A 18 -8.75 3.94 -7.95
C LYS A 18 -7.29 4.34 -8.18
N HIS A 19 -7.11 5.38 -9.01
CA HIS A 19 -5.81 6.01 -9.26
C HIS A 19 -4.99 6.17 -7.96
N ILE A 20 -3.71 5.80 -8.08
CA ILE A 20 -2.56 5.74 -7.14
C ILE A 20 -2.32 7.04 -6.30
N LYS A 21 -3.18 8.04 -6.38
CA LYS A 21 -2.96 9.41 -5.88
C LYS A 21 -3.55 9.73 -4.50
N SER A 22 -4.32 8.85 -3.88
CA SER A 22 -4.86 9.09 -2.53
C SER A 22 -3.81 8.80 -1.46
N GLU A 23 -3.63 9.73 -0.51
CA GLU A 23 -2.69 9.53 0.61
C GLU A 23 -3.13 8.37 1.51
N GLU A 24 -4.44 8.15 1.67
CA GLU A 24 -4.99 7.05 2.46
C GLU A 24 -4.67 5.70 1.82
N PHE A 25 -4.76 5.60 0.49
CA PHE A 25 -4.37 4.38 -0.22
C PHE A 25 -2.89 4.11 -0.07
N ARG A 26 -2.04 5.13 -0.24
CA ARG A 26 -0.60 5.01 0.00
C ARG A 26 -0.30 4.54 1.44
N ALA A 27 -0.96 5.10 2.45
CA ALA A 27 -0.78 4.69 3.84
C ALA A 27 -1.19 3.22 4.06
N LEU A 28 -2.29 2.77 3.45
CA LEU A 28 -2.72 1.38 3.49
C LEU A 28 -1.68 0.45 2.86
N VAL A 29 -1.13 0.80 1.69
CA VAL A 29 -0.09 0.01 1.02
C VAL A 29 1.15 -0.12 1.91
N LEU A 30 1.61 0.97 2.54
CA LEU A 30 2.75 0.94 3.46
C LEU A 30 2.48 0.07 4.70
N LEU A 31 1.26 0.10 5.24
CA LEU A 31 0.85 -0.78 6.33
C LEU A 31 0.91 -2.26 5.93
N LEU A 32 0.48 -2.60 4.71
CA LEU A 32 0.57 -3.97 4.19
C LEU A 32 2.04 -4.40 4.04
N VAL A 33 2.92 -3.53 3.54
CA VAL A 33 4.37 -3.82 3.49
C VAL A 33 4.91 -4.11 4.89
N ASP A 34 4.56 -3.30 5.89
CA ASP A 34 5.02 -3.53 7.25
C ASP A 34 4.52 -4.86 7.83
N LYS A 35 3.29 -5.27 7.48
CA LYS A 35 2.68 -6.52 7.96
C LYS A 35 3.25 -7.76 7.27
N TYR A 36 3.42 -7.73 5.95
CA TYR A 36 3.82 -8.89 5.15
C TYR A 36 5.34 -8.99 4.97
N LYS A 37 6.07 -7.88 5.16
CA LYS A 37 7.53 -7.79 4.94
C LYS A 37 7.99 -8.24 3.54
N ASP A 38 7.07 -8.19 2.57
CA ASP A 38 7.28 -8.61 1.19
C ASP A 38 6.63 -7.59 0.25
N VAL A 39 7.46 -6.86 -0.51
CA VAL A 39 6.99 -5.82 -1.43
C VAL A 39 6.33 -6.42 -2.68
N ASP A 40 6.80 -7.57 -3.15
CA ASP A 40 6.29 -8.19 -4.37
C ASP A 40 4.90 -8.80 -4.12
N GLU A 41 4.69 -9.37 -2.94
CA GLU A 41 3.36 -9.84 -2.53
C GLU A 41 2.38 -8.66 -2.41
N VAL A 42 2.81 -7.56 -1.78
CA VAL A 42 1.96 -6.36 -1.68
C VAL A 42 1.69 -5.73 -3.04
N SER A 43 2.64 -5.76 -3.98
CA SER A 43 2.43 -5.33 -5.36
C SER A 43 1.31 -6.14 -6.03
N LYS A 44 1.31 -7.47 -5.88
CA LYS A 44 0.25 -8.33 -6.42
C LYS A 44 -1.12 -8.07 -5.79
N ILE A 45 -1.17 -7.82 -4.48
CA ILE A 45 -2.42 -7.54 -3.76
C ILE A 45 -3.02 -6.19 -4.16
N THR A 46 -2.18 -5.17 -4.29
CA THR A 46 -2.61 -3.77 -4.41
C THR A 46 -2.64 -3.27 -5.86
N GLY A 47 -1.99 -3.99 -6.78
CA GLY A 47 -1.79 -3.55 -8.17
C GLY A 47 -0.77 -2.41 -8.32
N VAL A 48 -0.17 -1.94 -7.22
CA VAL A 48 0.86 -0.89 -7.27
C VAL A 48 2.19 -1.52 -7.69
N PRO A 49 2.91 -0.98 -8.69
CA PRO A 49 4.21 -1.50 -9.08
C PRO A 49 5.22 -1.48 -7.93
N SER A 50 6.01 -2.55 -7.75
CA SER A 50 7.03 -2.64 -6.69
C SER A 50 7.94 -1.40 -6.62
N ASN A 51 8.35 -0.85 -7.77
CA ASN A 51 9.15 0.39 -7.84
C ASN A 51 8.46 1.59 -7.17
N THR A 52 7.15 1.75 -7.38
CA THR A 52 6.36 2.80 -6.74
C THR A 52 6.27 2.58 -5.25
N ILE A 53 6.11 1.34 -4.80
CA ILE A 53 6.08 0.98 -3.37
C ILE A 53 7.43 1.32 -2.72
N TYR A 54 8.56 0.96 -3.34
CA TYR A 54 9.89 1.32 -2.84
C TYR A 54 10.09 2.83 -2.73
N ASN A 55 9.64 3.61 -3.72
CA ASN A 55 9.67 5.07 -3.64
C ASN A 55 8.87 5.60 -2.46
N TRP A 56 7.66 5.06 -2.22
CA TRP A 56 6.83 5.48 -1.09
C TRP A 56 7.47 5.16 0.26
N ILE A 57 8.14 4.02 0.39
CA ILE A 57 8.90 3.62 1.58
C ILE A 57 10.03 4.62 1.84
N ASN A 58 10.80 4.96 0.79
CA ASN A 58 11.90 5.91 0.91
C ASN A 58 11.41 7.29 1.37
N GLU A 59 10.42 7.86 0.69
CA GLU A 59 9.81 9.13 1.05
C GLU A 59 9.23 9.15 2.48
N TRP A 60 8.59 8.05 2.91
CA TRP A 60 8.06 7.92 4.28
C TRP A 60 9.19 7.93 5.32
N ASN A 61 10.26 7.18 5.05
CA ASN A 61 11.42 7.11 5.93
C ASN A 61 12.23 8.42 5.95
N GLU A 62 12.26 9.17 4.85
CA GLU A 62 12.88 10.49 4.77
C GLU A 62 12.12 11.52 5.60
N LYS A 63 10.78 11.57 5.55
CA LYS A 63 9.98 12.41 6.44
C LYS A 63 10.30 12.15 7.92
N ARG A 64 10.58 10.90 8.29
CA ARG A 64 11.00 10.53 9.65
C ARG A 64 12.38 11.08 10.02
N LYS A 65 13.33 11.15 9.07
CA LYS A 65 14.67 11.74 9.30
C LYS A 65 14.58 13.24 9.59
N PHE A 66 13.68 13.96 8.92
CA PHE A 66 13.46 15.39 9.19
C PHE A 66 12.74 15.64 10.52
N PHE A 67 11.88 14.73 10.98
CA PHE A 67 11.18 14.86 12.25
C PHE A 67 12.08 14.57 13.47
N ASN A 68 13.01 13.61 13.36
CA ASN A 68 13.89 13.21 14.46
C ASN A 68 15.19 14.04 14.57
N ALA A 69 15.42 14.99 13.65
CA ALA A 69 16.60 15.87 13.65
C ALA A 69 16.33 17.24 14.28
N LYS A 70 15.20 17.38 15.00
CA LYS A 70 14.74 18.62 15.63
C LYS A 70 14.49 18.36 17.11
#